data_AF-A0A432QMC6-F1
#
_entry.id   AF-A0A432QMC6-F1
#
_cell.length_a   1.000
_cell.length_b   1.000
_cell.length_c   1.000
_cell.angle_alpha   90.00
_cell.angle_beta   90.00
_cell.angle_gamma   90.00
#
_symmetry.space_group_name_H-M   'P 1'
#
loop_
_entity.id
_entity.type
_entity.pdbx_description
1 polymer ?
#
loop_
_entity_poly.entity_id
_entity_poly.type
_entity_poly.pdbx_seq_one_letter_code
_entity_poly.pdbx_strand_id
1 'polypeptide(L)' 'MVDNCSTTARLGSRKWAPRFDYNIMQQALIDYDNGVEADAALFDAFTNHMIHDVLATVATMRPSVDIALSE' A
#
# COMPACT_ATOMS: atom_id res chain seq x y z
N MET A 1 -6.00 0.77 -14.84
CA MET A 1 -5.13 -0.12 -14.04
C MET A 1 -5.77 -1.49 -13.79
N VAL A 2 -6.80 -1.61 -12.94
CA VAL A 2 -7.36 -2.92 -12.50
C VAL A 2 -7.74 -3.82 -13.68
N ASP A 3 -8.43 -3.28 -14.68
CA ASP A 3 -8.91 -4.08 -15.82
C ASP A 3 -7.85 -4.43 -16.87
N ASN A 4 -6.66 -3.83 -16.78
CA ASN A 4 -5.51 -4.21 -17.59
C ASN A 4 -4.67 -5.32 -16.93
N CYS A 5 -5.08 -5.81 -15.75
CA CYS A 5 -4.47 -6.95 -15.08
C CYS A 5 -5.17 -8.27 -15.42
N SER A 6 -4.59 -9.41 -15.00
CA SER A 6 -5.16 -10.74 -15.22
C SER A 6 -6.55 -10.91 -14.59
N THR A 7 -7.31 -11.91 -15.06
CA THR A 7 -8.65 -12.24 -14.52
C THR A 7 -8.64 -12.42 -13.00
N THR A 8 -7.62 -13.11 -12.47
CA THR A 8 -7.47 -13.33 -11.02
C THR A 8 -7.31 -12.00 -10.27
N ALA A 9 -6.46 -11.09 -10.76
CA ALA A 9 -6.26 -9.78 -10.15
C ALA A 9 -7.52 -8.92 -10.23
N ARG A 10 -8.22 -8.93 -11.36
CA ARG A 10 -9.48 -8.20 -11.58
C ARG A 10 -10.58 -8.63 -10.61
N LEU A 11 -10.77 -9.94 -10.44
CA LEU A 11 -11.74 -10.49 -9.49
C LEU A 11 -11.31 -10.24 -8.05
N GLY A 12 -10.03 -10.38 -7.75
CA GLY A 12 -9.45 -10.08 -6.44
C GLY A 12 -9.70 -8.64 -6.03
N SER A 13 -9.32 -7.67 -6.87
CA SER A 13 -9.54 -6.24 -6.59
C SER A 13 -11.01 -5.93 -6.33
N ARG A 14 -11.92 -6.43 -7.18
CA ARG A 14 -13.37 -6.21 -7.02
C ARG A 14 -13.94 -6.79 -5.73
N LYS A 15 -13.40 -7.91 -5.26
CA LYS A 15 -13.82 -8.55 -4.01
C LYS A 15 -13.23 -7.87 -2.77
N TRP A 16 -11.97 -7.47 -2.82
CA TRP A 16 -11.22 -7.05 -1.64
C TRP A 16 -11.15 -5.54 -1.44
N ALA A 17 -11.20 -4.72 -2.50
CA ALA A 17 -11.11 -3.26 -2.37
C ALA A 17 -12.19 -2.67 -1.44
N PRO A 18 -13.49 -3.06 -1.53
CA PRO A 18 -14.51 -2.54 -0.61
C PRO A 18 -14.26 -2.93 0.86
N ARG A 19 -13.49 -4.00 1.12
CA ARG A 19 -13.16 -4.42 2.49
C ARG A 19 -12.13 -3.50 3.13
N PHE A 20 -11.14 -3.06 2.36
CA PHE A 20 -10.18 -2.05 2.82
C PHE A 20 -10.86 -0.71 3.05
N ASP A 21 -11.72 -0.29 2.12
CA ASP A 21 -12.50 0.95 2.22
C ASP A 21 -13.32 0.99 3.52
N TYR A 22 -14.16 -0.03 3.76
CA TYR A 22 -14.95 -0.11 4.99
C TYR A 22 -14.09 -0.18 6.24
N ASN A 23 -12.95 -0.90 6.23
CA ASN A 23 -12.09 -0.98 7.40
C ASN A 23 -11.47 0.39 7.75
N ILE A 24 -10.99 1.12 6.74
CA ILE A 24 -10.42 2.46 6.93
C ILE A 24 -11.52 3.43 7.41
N MET A 25 -12.68 3.46 6.74
CA MET A 25 -13.77 4.37 7.10
C MET A 25 -14.34 4.10 8.49
N GLN A 26 -14.48 2.83 8.88
CA GLN A 26 -15.18 2.46 10.11
C GLN A 26 -14.28 2.37 11.34
N GLN A 27 -12.96 2.23 11.17
CA GLN A 27 -12.02 2.08 12.27
C GLN A 27 -10.96 3.17 12.23
N ALA A 28 -10.09 3.17 11.21
CA ALA A 28 -8.95 4.07 11.18
C ALA A 28 -9.33 5.56 11.19
N LEU A 29 -10.33 5.96 10.39
CA LEU A 29 -10.79 7.35 10.36
C LEU A 29 -11.57 7.72 11.63
N ILE A 30 -12.25 6.77 12.26
CA ILE A 30 -12.92 7.01 13.55
C ILE A 30 -11.89 7.25 14.66
N ASP A 31 -10.83 6.45 14.73
CA ASP A 31 -9.74 6.64 15.68
C ASP A 31 -9.04 7.99 15.44
N TYR A 32 -8.83 8.37 14.19
CA TYR A 32 -8.30 9.68 13.82
C TYR A 32 -9.21 10.84 14.27
N ASP A 33 -10.51 10.78 13.99
CA ASP A 33 -11.48 11.82 14.37
C ASP A 33 -11.62 11.92 15.90
N ASN A 34 -11.45 10.81 16.62
CA ASN A 34 -11.42 10.76 18.07
C ASN A 34 -10.10 11.25 18.69
N GLY A 35 -9.09 11.58 17.87
CA GLY A 35 -7.79 12.03 18.33
C GLY A 35 -7.00 10.95 19.07
N VAL A 36 -7.17 9.68 18.70
CA VAL A 36 -6.37 8.58 19.25
C VAL A 36 -4.91 8.77 18.82
N GLU A 37 -4.02 8.84 19.80
CA GLU A 37 -2.58 8.99 19.56
C GLU A 37 -2.01 7.81 18.77
N ALA A 38 -1.08 8.12 17.86
CA ALA A 38 -0.40 7.09 17.08
C ALA A 38 0.51 6.23 17.98
N ASP A 39 0.60 4.94 17.68
CA ASP A 39 1.51 4.04 18.38
C ASP A 39 2.96 4.31 17.98
N ALA A 40 3.73 4.88 18.91
CA ALA A 40 5.15 5.19 18.72
C ALA A 40 5.99 3.94 18.40
N ALA A 41 5.61 2.75 18.89
CA ALA A 41 6.31 1.52 18.58
C ALA A 41 6.08 1.09 17.13
N LEU A 42 4.88 1.32 16.58
CA LEU A 42 4.63 1.09 15.14
C LEU A 42 5.43 2.06 14.27
N PHE A 43 5.57 3.31 14.69
CA PHE A 43 6.38 4.29 13.96
C PHE A 43 7.87 3.91 13.95
N ASP A 44 8.40 3.47 15.09
CA ASP A 44 9.78 3.00 15.21
C ASP A 44 10.00 1.73 14.38
N ALA A 45 9.09 0.76 14.47
CA ALA A 45 9.13 -0.46 13.68
C ALA A 45 9.06 -0.19 12.18
N PHE A 46 8.23 0.77 11.75
CA PHE A 46 8.15 1.20 10.36
C PHE A 46 9.46 1.83 9.88
N THR A 47 10.02 2.77 10.65
CA THR A 47 11.21 3.53 10.24
C THR A 47 12.46 2.65 10.18
N ASN A 48 12.55 1.65 11.06
CA ASN A 48 13.72 0.77 11.17
C ASN A 48 13.51 -0.61 10.50
N HIS A 49 12.45 -0.79 9.71
CA HIS A 49 12.17 -2.08 9.10
C HIS A 49 13.21 -2.45 8.04
N MET A 50 13.74 -3.68 8.08
CA MET A 50 14.75 -4.18 7.14
C MET A 50 14.34 -4.14 5.65
N ILE A 51 13.05 -3.94 5.37
CA ILE A 51 12.52 -3.88 4.00
C ILE A 51 13.09 -2.69 3.23
N HIS A 52 13.48 -1.61 3.92
CA HIS A 52 14.05 -0.42 3.28
C HIS A 52 15.36 -0.75 2.55
N ASP A 53 16.27 -1.47 3.21
CA ASP A 53 17.55 -1.90 2.62
C ASP A 53 17.36 -2.91 1.49
N VAL A 54 16.40 -3.83 1.66
CA VAL A 54 16.03 -4.80 0.62
C VAL A 54 15.49 -4.07 -0.61
N LEU A 55 14.58 -3.12 -0.43
CA LEU A 55 14.00 -2.31 -1.51
C LEU A 55 15.07 -1.46 -2.22
N ALA A 56 16.00 -0.85 -1.47
CA ALA A 56 17.13 -0.12 -2.03
C ALA A 56 18.02 -1.00 -2.90
N THR A 57 18.30 -2.24 -2.45
CA THR A 57 19.11 -3.20 -3.20
C THR A 57 18.42 -3.64 -4.49
N VAL A 58 17.14 -4.02 -4.44
CA VAL A 58 16.43 -4.45 -5.67
C VAL A 58 16.17 -3.29 -6.62
N ALA A 59 16.10 -2.05 -6.11
CA ALA A 59 15.97 -0.85 -6.95
C ALA A 59 17.17 -0.64 -7.87
N THR A 60 18.37 -1.14 -7.54
CA THR A 60 19.53 -1.07 -8.43
C THR A 60 19.41 -2.00 -9.65
N MET A 61 18.42 -2.91 -9.65
CA MET A 61 18.16 -3.88 -10.72
C MET A 61 17.05 -3.43 -11.67
N ARG A 62 16.43 -2.26 -11.43
CA ARG A 62 15.38 -1.74 -12.31
C ARG A 62 15.95 -1.33 -13.68
N PRO A 63 15.16 -1.40 -14.76
CA PRO A 63 15.55 -0.81 -16.04
C PRO A 63 15.89 0.68 -15.89
N SER A 64 16.84 1.18 -16.67
CA SER A 64 17.27 2.59 -16.63
C SER A 64 16.26 3.58 -17.24
N VAL A 65 15.12 3.08 -17.69
CA VAL A 65 14.04 3.85 -18.30
C VAL A 65 12.76 3.63 -17.52
N ASP A 66 12.06 4.72 -17.26
CA ASP A 66 10.74 4.67 -16.64
C ASP A 66 9.67 4.33 -17.69
N ILE A 67 8.57 3.73 -17.23
CA ILE A 67 7.43 3.45 -18.10
C ILE A 67 6.75 4.78 -18.49
N ALA A 68 6.57 5.01 -19.79
CA ALA A 68 5.75 6.08 -20.33
C ALA A 68 4.48 5.46 -20.94
N LEU A 69 3.32 5.80 -20.39
CA LEU A 69 2.03 5.32 -20.89
C LEU A 69 1.29 6.50 -21.52
N SER A 70 0.92 6.35 -22.80
CA SER A 70 0.15 7.33 -23.55
C SER A 70 -1.25 6.79 -23.80
N GLU A 71 -2.08 6.77 -22.75
CA GLU A 71 -3.52 6.48 -22.79
C GLU A 71 -4.18 6.97 -21.50
#